data_AF-A0A131ZY72-F1
#
_entry.id   AF-A0A131ZY72-F1
#
_cell.length_a   1.000
_cell.length_b   1.000
_cell.length_c   1.000
_cell.angle_alpha   90.00
_cell.angle_beta   90.00
_cell.angle_gamma   90.00
#
_symmetry.space_group_name_H-M   'P 1'
#
loop_
_entity.id
_entity.type
_entity.pdbx_description
1 polymer ?
#
loop_
_entity_poly.entity_id
_entity_poly.type
_entity_poly.pdbx_seq_one_letter_code
_entity_poly.pdbx_strand_id
1 'polypeptide(L)'
;MSSGIRNGISSNVPQIDDVDDDAFLNHPRQGSKGYYLENDSFNSSASDKRQQLLEEKRKVEERTLQSTKNSLRLIYETEKVGVQTAEELLHQREQLDNVNDKLDSINSIMRVSQKHLTSMKSMFGGFKNFFSKSQDKPLMHPPSSQSTRSSSVGETKLRQTLDENFKNPSIVNDSRVEHNYDDNSSTKRTLAQTRNLSAHEIHSKQIDEQLDNNLAEMGQGISRLKALALGLGNEIDSQNKLLDRIATKSERAQDTVANQNRQMNRILKG
;
A
#
# COMPACT_ATOMS: atom_id res chain seq x y z
N MET A 1 -20.51 -52.34 -39.70
CA MET A 1 -19.35 -51.85 -40.47
C MET A 1 -18.91 -50.55 -39.81
N SER A 2 -18.05 -50.63 -38.80
CA SER A 2 -16.58 -50.63 -38.87
C SER A 2 -16.02 -49.23 -38.73
N SER A 3 -15.36 -49.01 -37.59
CA SER A 3 -14.20 -48.14 -37.33
C SER A 3 -14.41 -46.62 -37.51
N GLY A 4 -14.25 -45.74 -36.51
CA GLY A 4 -13.32 -45.77 -35.38
C GLY A 4 -11.95 -45.21 -35.80
N ILE A 5 -11.86 -43.90 -36.02
CA ILE A 5 -10.61 -43.22 -36.41
C ILE A 5 -9.91 -42.64 -35.18
N ARG A 6 -8.61 -42.96 -35.09
CA ARG A 6 -7.71 -42.87 -33.94
C ARG A 6 -7.02 -41.51 -33.84
N ASN A 7 -6.72 -41.14 -32.60
CA ASN A 7 -5.76 -40.10 -32.20
C ASN A 7 -4.35 -40.37 -32.78
N GLY A 8 -3.65 -39.30 -33.17
CA GLY A 8 -2.24 -39.33 -33.55
C GLY A 8 -1.54 -38.04 -33.11
N ILE A 9 -1.00 -38.06 -31.89
CA ILE A 9 -0.08 -37.05 -31.36
C ILE A 9 1.30 -37.32 -31.98
N SER A 10 1.80 -36.39 -32.80
CA SER A 10 3.15 -36.45 -33.37
C SER A 10 4.17 -36.01 -32.32
N SER A 11 4.86 -36.97 -31.72
CA SER A 11 6.02 -36.76 -30.84
C SER A 11 7.28 -36.84 -31.69
N ASN A 12 7.94 -35.69 -31.89
CA ASN A 12 9.22 -35.61 -32.58
C ASN A 12 10.35 -35.70 -31.54
N VAL A 13 10.87 -36.91 -31.31
CA VAL A 13 12.05 -37.15 -30.47
C VAL A 13 13.28 -37.15 -31.40
N PRO A 14 14.31 -36.32 -31.17
CA PRO A 14 15.55 -36.41 -31.93
C PRO A 14 16.29 -37.72 -31.60
N GLN A 15 16.63 -38.50 -32.62
CA GLN A 15 17.57 -39.62 -32.51
C GLN A 15 18.95 -39.06 -32.15
N ILE A 16 19.54 -39.60 -31.09
CA ILE A 16 20.93 -39.36 -30.72
C ILE A 16 21.72 -40.41 -31.52
N ASP A 17 22.49 -39.97 -32.51
CA ASP A 17 23.41 -40.86 -33.22
C ASP A 17 24.50 -41.31 -32.24
N ASP A 18 24.59 -42.63 -32.02
CA ASP A 18 25.64 -43.23 -31.21
C ASP A 18 27.00 -42.91 -31.85
N VAL A 19 27.89 -42.30 -31.07
CA VAL A 19 29.25 -41.96 -31.47
C VAL A 19 30.04 -43.26 -31.61
N ASP A 20 30.52 -43.56 -32.81
CA ASP A 20 31.25 -44.79 -33.13
C ASP A 20 32.60 -44.82 -32.39
N ASP A 21 32.67 -45.61 -31.31
CA ASP A 21 33.82 -45.72 -30.39
C ASP A 21 35.12 -46.16 -31.09
N ASP A 22 34.99 -46.80 -32.26
CA ASP A 22 36.11 -47.31 -33.05
C ASP A 22 36.89 -46.19 -33.78
N ALA A 23 36.26 -45.03 -34.01
CA ALA A 23 36.93 -43.86 -34.58
C ALA A 23 37.85 -43.17 -33.56
N PHE A 24 37.57 -43.29 -32.26
CA PHE A 24 38.38 -42.66 -31.20
C PHE A 24 39.72 -43.37 -30.96
N LEU A 25 39.76 -44.69 -31.16
CA LEU A 25 40.92 -45.52 -30.82
C LEU A 25 42.02 -45.59 -31.89
N ASN A 26 41.76 -45.13 -33.13
CA ASN A 26 42.67 -45.32 -34.27
C ASN A 26 43.62 -44.14 -34.58
N HIS A 27 43.79 -43.19 -33.66
CA HIS A 27 44.74 -42.08 -33.86
C HIS A 27 46.15 -42.48 -33.39
N PRO A 28 47.19 -42.43 -34.25
CA PRO A 28 48.55 -42.81 -33.84
C PRO A 28 49.14 -41.77 -32.88
N ARG A 29 49.56 -42.23 -31.70
CA ARG A 29 50.31 -41.43 -30.71
C ARG A 29 51.76 -41.28 -31.19
N GLN A 30 52.18 -40.08 -31.59
CA GLN A 30 53.60 -39.72 -31.65
C GLN A 30 53.84 -38.29 -31.16
N GLY A 31 54.68 -38.17 -30.13
CA GLY A 31 55.25 -36.91 -29.67
C GLY A 31 56.60 -36.61 -30.33
N SER A 32 57.03 -35.37 -30.14
CA SER A 32 58.35 -34.80 -30.44
C SER A 32 58.60 -34.31 -31.87
N LYS A 33 58.17 -33.07 -32.13
CA LYS A 33 59.02 -31.96 -32.64
C LYS A 33 58.21 -30.67 -32.63
N GLY A 34 58.81 -29.63 -32.06
CA GLY A 34 58.22 -28.29 -31.99
C GLY A 34 57.85 -27.78 -33.37
N TYR A 35 56.56 -27.52 -33.55
CA TYR A 35 56.08 -26.53 -34.49
C TYR A 35 55.66 -25.34 -33.63
N TYR A 36 56.35 -24.22 -33.83
CA TYR A 36 55.88 -22.93 -33.38
C TYR A 36 54.47 -22.73 -33.93
N LEU A 37 53.49 -22.74 -33.03
CA LEU A 37 52.10 -22.44 -33.38
C LEU A 37 52.01 -20.92 -33.56
N GLU A 38 52.27 -20.45 -34.78
CA GLU A 38 51.92 -19.10 -35.20
C GLU A 38 50.41 -19.08 -35.44
N ASN A 39 49.65 -18.79 -34.38
CA ASN A 39 48.19 -18.64 -34.43
C ASN A 39 47.75 -17.38 -33.64
N ASP A 40 48.39 -16.24 -33.95
CA ASP A 40 48.07 -14.96 -33.32
C ASP A 40 46.78 -14.32 -33.91
N SER A 41 46.36 -14.69 -35.12
CA SER A 41 45.21 -14.04 -35.78
C SER A 41 43.84 -14.55 -35.33
N PHE A 42 43.71 -15.79 -34.85
CA PHE A 42 42.43 -16.32 -34.36
C PHE A 42 42.18 -15.99 -32.88
N ASN A 43 43.26 -15.78 -32.11
CA ASN A 43 43.20 -15.45 -30.68
C ASN A 43 42.81 -13.98 -30.42
N SER A 44 43.19 -13.06 -31.32
CA SER A 44 42.78 -11.64 -31.24
C SER A 44 41.26 -11.49 -31.30
N SER A 45 40.58 -12.12 -32.27
CA SER A 45 39.13 -11.98 -32.44
C SER A 45 38.33 -12.52 -31.26
N ALA A 46 38.78 -13.63 -30.65
CA ALA A 46 38.14 -14.19 -29.46
C ALA A 46 38.34 -13.30 -28.22
N SER A 47 39.54 -12.73 -28.05
CA SER A 47 39.84 -11.77 -26.98
C SER A 47 39.02 -10.49 -27.12
N ASP A 48 38.93 -9.94 -28.34
CA ASP A 48 38.16 -8.72 -28.64
C ASP A 48 36.66 -8.94 -28.38
N LYS A 49 36.11 -10.09 -28.78
CA LYS A 49 34.72 -10.45 -28.51
C LYS A 49 34.46 -10.63 -27.02
N ARG A 50 35.41 -11.19 -26.25
CA ARG A 50 35.29 -11.31 -24.80
C ARG A 50 35.24 -9.93 -24.12
N GLN A 51 36.08 -8.99 -24.56
CA GLN A 51 36.07 -7.63 -24.03
C GLN A 51 34.75 -6.89 -24.32
N GLN A 52 34.20 -7.05 -25.53
CA GLN A 52 32.90 -6.48 -25.87
C GLN A 52 31.77 -7.01 -24.97
N LEU A 53 31.74 -8.32 -24.74
CA LEU A 53 30.74 -8.95 -23.86
C LEU A 53 30.87 -8.48 -22.41
N LEU A 54 32.10 -8.28 -21.91
CA LEU A 54 32.33 -7.77 -20.56
C LEU A 54 31.85 -6.31 -20.42
N GLU A 55 32.11 -5.47 -21.43
CA GLU A 55 31.63 -4.09 -21.45
C GLU A 55 30.10 -4.01 -21.58
N GLU A 56 29.50 -4.89 -22.37
CA GLU A 56 28.04 -5.01 -22.46
C GLU A 56 27.45 -5.43 -21.10
N LYS A 57 28.05 -6.44 -20.45
CA LYS A 57 27.65 -6.86 -19.10
C LYS A 57 27.71 -5.70 -18.12
N ARG A 58 28.82 -4.95 -18.08
CA ARG A 58 29.01 -3.78 -17.21
C ARG A 58 27.93 -2.71 -17.45
N LYS A 59 27.60 -2.43 -18.72
CA LYS A 59 26.53 -1.48 -19.06
C LYS A 59 25.16 -1.95 -18.58
N VAL A 60 24.86 -3.25 -18.69
CA VAL A 60 23.60 -3.82 -18.20
C VAL A 60 23.54 -3.75 -16.67
N GLU A 61 24.62 -4.14 -15.98
CA GLU A 61 24.77 -4.05 -14.54
C GLU A 61 24.54 -2.61 -14.03
N GLU A 62 25.21 -1.62 -14.63
CA GLU A 62 25.10 -0.21 -14.25
C GLU A 62 23.70 0.36 -14.50
N ARG A 63 23.09 0.05 -15.65
CA ARG A 63 21.70 0.45 -15.95
C ARG A 63 20.70 -0.15 -14.99
N THR A 64 20.88 -1.42 -14.64
CA THR A 64 20.00 -2.15 -13.72
C THR A 64 20.12 -1.54 -12.32
N LEU A 65 21.34 -1.27 -11.87
CA LEU A 65 21.60 -0.63 -10.58
C LEU A 65 20.95 0.74 -10.52
N GLN A 66 21.12 1.57 -11.55
CA GLN A 66 20.47 2.87 -11.58
C GLN A 66 18.94 2.77 -11.59
N SER A 67 18.39 1.77 -12.31
CA SER A 67 16.95 1.51 -12.30
C SER A 67 16.45 1.16 -10.90
N THR A 68 17.14 0.27 -10.17
CA THR A 68 16.75 -0.09 -8.80
C THR A 68 16.81 1.10 -7.83
N LYS A 69 17.82 1.97 -7.96
CA LYS A 69 17.93 3.20 -7.16
C LYS A 69 16.76 4.16 -7.43
N ASN A 70 16.39 4.33 -8.70
CA ASN A 70 15.23 5.14 -9.07
C ASN A 70 13.93 4.54 -8.52
N SER A 71 13.74 3.22 -8.61
CA SER A 71 12.57 2.53 -8.06
C SER A 71 12.47 2.68 -6.54
N LEU A 72 13.58 2.55 -5.81
CA LEU A 72 13.60 2.80 -4.36
C LEU A 72 13.17 4.21 -4.02
N ARG A 73 13.70 5.22 -4.72
CA ARG A 73 13.29 6.61 -4.54
C ARG A 73 11.78 6.78 -4.74
N LEU A 74 11.23 6.21 -5.81
CA LEU A 74 9.79 6.28 -6.08
C LEU A 74 8.97 5.61 -4.98
N ILE A 75 9.43 4.48 -4.43
CA ILE A 75 8.77 3.80 -3.32
C ILE A 75 8.75 4.72 -2.09
N TYR A 76 9.88 5.29 -1.69
CA TYR A 76 9.95 6.20 -0.53
C TYR A 76 9.09 7.46 -0.72
N GLU A 77 9.09 8.04 -1.92
CA GLU A 77 8.23 9.17 -2.26
C GLU A 77 6.75 8.81 -2.16
N THR A 78 6.38 7.64 -2.68
CA THR A 78 5.00 7.13 -2.61
C THR A 78 4.59 6.84 -1.17
N GLU A 79 5.48 6.29 -0.34
CA GLU A 79 5.24 6.05 1.08
C GLU A 79 4.95 7.37 1.80
N LYS A 80 5.77 8.40 1.57
CA LYS A 80 5.59 9.73 2.17
C LYS A 80 4.23 10.33 1.81
N VAL A 81 3.89 10.34 0.52
CA VAL A 81 2.59 10.85 0.04
C VAL A 81 1.44 10.02 0.59
N GLY A 82 1.61 8.70 0.66
CA GLY A 82 0.64 7.78 1.23
C GLY A 82 0.38 8.02 2.72
N VAL A 83 1.42 8.28 3.51
CA VAL A 83 1.29 8.61 4.94
C VAL A 83 0.54 9.92 5.12
N GLN A 84 0.88 10.96 4.36
CA GLN A 84 0.16 12.24 4.39
C GLN A 84 -1.32 12.06 4.02
N THR A 85 -1.59 11.24 3.00
CA THR A 85 -2.97 10.90 2.60
C THR A 85 -3.73 10.19 3.73
N ALA A 86 -3.06 9.28 4.43
CA ALA A 86 -3.65 8.58 5.56
C ALA A 86 -3.97 9.52 6.73
N GLU A 87 -3.08 10.45 7.06
CA GLU A 87 -3.32 11.47 8.10
C GLU A 87 -4.52 12.35 7.75
N GLU A 88 -4.63 12.76 6.48
CA GLU A 88 -5.75 13.54 5.99
C GLU A 88 -7.08 12.75 6.09
N LEU A 89 -7.11 11.47 5.71
CA LEU A 89 -8.30 10.64 5.89
C LEU A 89 -8.72 10.51 7.36
N LEU A 90 -7.76 10.35 8.27
CA LEU A 90 -8.05 10.32 9.71
C LEU A 90 -8.66 11.63 10.19
N HIS A 91 -8.15 12.77 9.71
CA HIS A 91 -8.71 14.07 10.03
C HIS A 91 -10.13 14.24 9.47
N GLN A 92 -10.37 13.84 8.22
CA GLN A 92 -11.70 13.87 7.59
C GLN A 92 -12.69 13.01 8.36
N ARG A 93 -12.27 11.84 8.85
CA ARG A 93 -13.11 10.98 9.69
C ARG A 93 -13.59 11.70 10.95
N GLU A 94 -12.70 12.39 11.66
CA GLU A 94 -13.05 13.17 12.85
C GLU A 94 -14.10 14.25 12.53
N GLN A 95 -13.98 14.91 11.37
CA GLN A 95 -14.98 15.88 10.93
C GLN A 95 -16.34 15.21 10.66
N LEU A 96 -16.36 14.05 10.01
CA LEU A 96 -17.58 13.30 9.76
C LEU A 96 -18.24 12.81 11.06
N ASP A 97 -17.47 12.33 12.02
CA ASP A 97 -17.98 11.91 13.33
C ASP A 97 -18.60 13.10 14.08
N ASN A 98 -17.95 14.28 14.05
CA ASN A 98 -18.51 15.51 14.60
C ASN A 98 -19.83 15.93 13.93
N VAL A 99 -19.93 15.77 12.60
CA VAL A 99 -21.18 16.05 11.86
C VAL A 99 -22.27 15.06 12.27
N ASN A 100 -21.94 13.78 12.37
CA ASN A 100 -22.87 12.74 12.80
C ASN A 100 -23.43 13.03 14.21
N ASP A 101 -22.59 13.44 15.15
CA ASP A 101 -22.99 13.76 16.53
C ASP A 101 -23.87 15.01 16.61
N LYS A 102 -23.56 16.04 15.80
CA LYS A 102 -24.42 17.22 15.67
C LYS A 102 -25.80 16.85 15.12
N LEU A 103 -25.87 15.96 14.13
CA LEU A 103 -27.15 15.49 13.59
C LEU A 103 -27.95 14.68 14.60
N ASP A 104 -27.30 13.88 15.46
CA ASP A 104 -27.97 13.19 16.55
C ASP A 104 -28.53 14.18 17.59
N SER A 105 -27.76 15.22 17.89
CA SER A 105 -28.18 16.30 18.79
C SER A 105 -29.38 17.06 18.23
N ILE A 106 -29.37 17.42 16.94
CA ILE A 106 -30.51 18.05 16.26
C ILE A 106 -31.74 17.14 16.33
N ASN A 107 -31.59 15.85 16.03
CA ASN A 107 -32.68 14.88 16.13
C ASN A 107 -33.27 14.80 17.55
N SER A 108 -32.42 14.84 18.59
CA SER A 108 -32.87 14.88 19.98
C SER A 108 -33.61 16.18 20.33
N ILE A 109 -33.04 17.34 19.98
CA ILE A 109 -33.61 18.66 20.23
C ILE A 109 -34.98 18.77 19.55
N MET A 110 -35.10 18.30 18.32
CA MET A 110 -36.37 18.29 17.61
C MET A 110 -37.42 17.43 18.32
N ARG A 111 -37.07 16.26 18.87
CA ARG A 111 -38.03 15.46 19.65
C ARG A 111 -38.55 16.21 20.88
N VAL A 112 -37.68 16.93 21.56
CA VAL A 112 -38.06 17.79 22.71
C VAL A 112 -38.92 18.97 22.25
N SER A 113 -38.51 19.66 21.17
CA SER A 113 -39.26 20.74 20.52
C SER A 113 -40.68 20.30 20.14
N GLN A 114 -40.86 19.10 19.58
CA GLN A 114 -42.18 18.58 19.22
C GLN A 114 -43.10 18.41 20.45
N LYS A 115 -42.55 17.97 21.59
CA LYS A 115 -43.31 17.88 22.85
C LYS A 115 -43.76 19.27 23.31
N HIS A 116 -42.87 20.27 23.24
CA HIS A 116 -43.21 21.65 23.59
C HIS A 116 -44.27 22.24 22.66
N LEU A 117 -44.14 22.09 21.33
CA LEU A 117 -45.17 22.55 20.38
C LEU A 117 -46.54 21.90 20.66
N THR A 118 -46.56 20.61 20.98
CA THR A 118 -47.79 19.90 21.36
C THR A 118 -48.38 20.48 22.65
N SER A 119 -47.54 20.78 23.65
CA SER A 119 -48.00 21.41 24.90
C SER A 119 -48.56 22.82 24.68
N MET A 120 -47.93 23.64 23.81
CA MET A 120 -48.40 24.99 23.50
C MET A 120 -49.76 24.98 22.81
N LYS A 121 -49.97 24.08 21.83
CA LYS A 121 -51.30 23.91 21.20
C LYS A 121 -52.38 23.58 22.23
N SER A 122 -52.04 22.80 23.26
CA SER A 122 -52.98 22.39 24.30
C SER A 122 -53.43 23.54 25.22
N MET A 123 -52.64 24.62 25.34
CA MET A 123 -52.99 25.78 26.18
C MET A 123 -53.97 26.74 25.49
N PHE A 124 -53.92 26.88 24.16
CA PHE A 124 -54.82 27.79 23.43
C PHE A 124 -56.22 27.21 23.13
N GLY A 125 -56.41 25.90 23.24
CA GLY A 125 -57.71 25.23 23.03
C GLY A 125 -58.45 24.80 24.31
N GLY A 126 -57.90 25.07 25.50
CA GLY A 126 -58.26 24.38 26.74
C GLY A 126 -59.08 25.17 27.79
N PHE A 127 -59.56 26.38 27.50
CA PHE A 127 -60.21 27.23 28.52
C PHE A 127 -61.64 26.83 28.94
N LYS A 128 -62.12 25.62 28.64
CA LYS A 128 -63.45 25.18 29.12
C LYS A 128 -63.46 24.00 30.09
N ASN A 129 -62.32 23.42 30.49
CA ASN A 129 -62.37 22.20 31.30
C ASN A 129 -61.41 22.10 32.51
N PHE A 130 -60.89 23.20 33.03
CA PHE A 130 -59.90 23.15 34.13
C PHE A 130 -60.18 24.12 35.32
N PHE A 131 -61.44 24.22 35.76
CA PHE A 131 -61.78 24.69 37.12
C PHE A 131 -61.92 23.54 38.13
N SER A 132 -61.26 22.40 37.92
CA SER A 132 -61.12 21.45 39.02
C SER A 132 -59.91 20.55 38.87
N LYS A 133 -59.13 20.53 39.95
CA LYS A 133 -58.33 19.42 40.44
C LYS A 133 -56.86 19.45 40.01
N SER A 134 -56.08 19.89 40.99
CA SER A 134 -54.63 19.84 41.14
C SER A 134 -54.06 18.46 40.79
N GLN A 135 -53.00 18.45 39.99
CA GLN A 135 -51.93 17.47 40.13
C GLN A 135 -50.61 18.13 39.71
N ASP A 136 -49.73 18.26 40.70
CA ASP A 136 -48.32 18.57 40.54
C ASP A 136 -47.66 17.61 39.55
N LYS A 137 -46.88 18.15 38.60
CA LYS A 137 -45.98 17.35 37.76
C LYS A 137 -44.52 17.68 38.12
N PRO A 138 -43.65 16.67 38.29
CA PRO A 138 -42.26 16.89 38.58
C PRO A 138 -41.50 17.40 37.34
N LEU A 139 -40.48 18.19 37.63
CA LEU A 139 -39.59 18.90 36.71
C LEU A 139 -38.92 17.94 35.71
N MET A 140 -39.06 18.27 34.43
CA MET A 140 -38.56 17.51 33.30
C MET A 140 -37.06 17.82 33.11
N HIS A 141 -36.19 16.96 33.63
CA HIS A 141 -34.75 17.04 33.35
C HIS A 141 -34.47 16.65 31.88
N PRO A 142 -33.53 17.33 31.19
CA PRO A 142 -33.10 16.88 29.87
C PRO A 142 -32.47 15.48 29.98
N PRO A 143 -32.68 14.58 29.02
CA PRO A 143 -31.97 13.31 29.02
C PRO A 143 -30.49 13.62 28.79
N SER A 144 -29.67 13.39 29.82
CA SER A 144 -28.22 13.30 29.68
C SER A 144 -27.92 12.13 28.76
N SER A 145 -27.73 12.41 27.48
CA SER A 145 -27.13 11.50 26.52
C SER A 145 -25.68 11.28 26.94
N GLN A 146 -25.45 10.29 27.79
CA GLN A 146 -24.19 9.56 27.81
C GLN A 146 -24.09 8.87 26.45
N SER A 147 -23.56 9.61 25.47
CA SER A 147 -23.08 9.04 24.22
C SER A 147 -21.94 8.12 24.61
N THR A 148 -22.24 6.82 24.72
CA THR A 148 -21.20 5.79 24.66
C THR A 148 -20.48 6.04 23.35
N ARG A 149 -19.28 6.63 23.42
CA ARG A 149 -18.37 6.80 22.29
C ARG A 149 -18.20 5.42 21.67
N SER A 150 -18.98 5.11 20.63
CA SER A 150 -18.73 3.95 19.81
C SER A 150 -17.48 4.29 19.02
N SER A 151 -16.32 3.98 19.60
CA SER A 151 -15.02 4.10 18.94
C SER A 151 -15.14 3.42 17.59
N SER A 152 -15.13 4.25 16.55
CA SER A 152 -15.48 3.79 15.22
C SER A 152 -14.31 2.90 14.75
N VAL A 153 -14.57 1.60 14.63
CA VAL A 153 -13.57 0.53 14.41
C VAL A 153 -12.56 0.81 13.28
N GLY A 154 -12.90 1.68 12.32
CA GLY A 154 -12.01 2.10 11.25
C GLY A 154 -10.85 3.00 11.69
N GLU A 155 -11.07 3.91 12.65
CA GLU A 155 -10.05 4.88 13.08
C GLU A 155 -8.82 4.18 13.67
N THR A 156 -9.06 3.08 14.39
CA THR A 156 -8.00 2.30 15.03
C THR A 156 -7.12 1.59 14.00
N LYS A 157 -7.69 1.12 12.89
CA LYS A 157 -6.97 0.23 11.98
C LYS A 157 -5.99 0.99 11.08
N LEU A 158 -6.39 2.12 10.50
CA LEU A 158 -5.46 2.93 9.69
C LEU A 158 -4.35 3.53 10.57
N ARG A 159 -4.70 4.08 11.73
CA ARG A 159 -3.69 4.55 12.71
C ARG A 159 -2.72 3.45 13.11
N GLN A 160 -3.21 2.24 13.39
CA GLN A 160 -2.37 1.10 13.71
C GLN A 160 -1.44 0.75 12.55
N THR A 161 -1.92 0.74 11.29
CA THR A 161 -1.04 0.48 10.14
C THR A 161 0.07 1.53 9.99
N LEU A 162 -0.22 2.81 10.27
CA LEU A 162 0.78 3.87 10.26
C LEU A 162 1.82 3.65 11.36
N ASP A 163 1.35 3.35 12.56
CA ASP A 163 2.20 3.14 13.72
C ASP A 163 3.12 1.92 13.58
N GLU A 164 2.59 0.81 13.04
CA GLU A 164 3.37 -0.43 12.86
C GLU A 164 4.42 -0.32 11.76
N ASN A 165 4.09 0.37 10.65
CA ASN A 165 4.93 0.34 9.44
C ASN A 165 5.80 1.58 9.26
N PHE A 166 5.44 2.72 9.86
CA PHE A 166 6.05 4.02 9.53
C PHE A 166 6.56 4.82 10.73
N LYS A 167 6.27 4.43 11.99
CA LYS A 167 6.86 5.08 13.18
C LYS A 167 8.28 4.65 13.52
N ASN A 168 8.86 3.66 12.83
CA ASN A 168 10.27 3.29 13.04
C ASN A 168 11.19 4.34 12.36
N PRO A 169 11.96 5.14 13.13
CA PRO A 169 12.78 6.24 12.59
C PRO A 169 13.95 5.76 11.71
N SER A 170 14.22 4.46 11.65
CA SER A 170 15.24 3.85 10.79
C SER A 170 14.92 3.94 9.28
N ILE A 171 13.66 4.22 8.93
CA ILE A 171 13.17 4.29 7.54
C ILE A 171 13.03 5.76 7.09
N VAL A 172 12.75 6.69 8.01
CA VAL A 172 12.50 8.11 7.73
C VAL A 172 13.75 8.98 7.89
N ASN A 173 14.84 8.43 8.46
CA ASN A 173 16.13 9.11 8.40
C ASN A 173 16.62 9.17 6.94
N ASP A 174 16.29 10.32 6.36
CA ASP A 174 16.90 11.07 5.26
C ASP A 174 18.44 11.18 5.43
N SER A 175 19.08 10.03 5.58
CA SER A 175 20.53 9.86 5.75
C SER A 175 21.03 8.60 5.04
N ARG A 176 20.13 7.78 4.48
CA ARG A 176 20.51 6.67 3.57
C ARG A 176 20.76 7.13 2.13
N VAL A 177 20.32 8.35 1.78
CA VAL A 177 20.67 9.00 0.51
C VAL A 177 22.06 9.67 0.59
N GLU A 178 22.56 9.92 1.80
CA GLU A 178 23.89 10.46 2.06
C GLU A 178 24.84 9.39 2.63
N HIS A 179 24.77 8.15 2.13
CA HIS A 179 25.96 7.30 2.18
C HIS A 179 26.95 7.84 1.16
N ASN A 180 27.71 8.85 1.58
CA ASN A 180 29.05 9.09 1.09
C ASN A 180 29.78 7.74 1.10
N TYR A 181 30.02 7.19 -0.09
CA TYR A 181 30.92 6.07 -0.30
C TYR A 181 32.36 6.56 -0.03
N ASP A 182 32.68 6.86 1.23
CA ASP A 182 34.07 6.95 1.67
C ASP A 182 34.48 5.57 2.18
N ASP A 183 34.59 4.65 1.21
CA ASP A 183 34.96 3.25 1.40
C ASP A 183 36.47 3.14 1.63
N ASN A 184 36.89 3.35 2.88
CA ASN A 184 38.25 3.03 3.33
C ASN A 184 38.29 1.80 4.27
N SER A 185 37.17 1.08 4.39
CA SER A 185 36.98 -0.05 5.32
C SER A 185 36.66 -1.38 4.62
N SER A 186 35.99 -1.36 3.46
CA SER A 186 35.68 -2.56 2.67
C SER A 186 36.89 -3.02 1.85
N THR A 187 37.75 -2.07 1.43
CA THR A 187 39.00 -2.36 0.71
C THR A 187 39.93 -3.29 1.49
N LYS A 188 39.92 -3.24 2.84
CA LYS A 188 40.78 -4.11 3.68
C LYS A 188 40.22 -5.53 3.88
N ARG A 189 38.90 -5.73 3.88
CA ARG A 189 38.31 -7.07 4.05
C ARG A 189 38.25 -7.85 2.73
N THR A 190 38.04 -7.15 1.61
CA THR A 190 38.03 -7.76 0.27
C THR A 190 39.42 -8.24 -0.14
N LEU A 191 40.50 -7.56 0.24
CA LEU A 191 41.88 -7.91 -0.13
C LEU A 191 42.37 -9.28 0.38
N ALA A 192 41.80 -9.79 1.47
CA ALA A 192 42.19 -11.09 2.04
C ALA A 192 41.54 -12.28 1.30
N GLN A 193 40.41 -12.06 0.61
CA GLN A 193 39.63 -13.10 -0.07
C GLN A 193 39.75 -13.07 -1.61
N THR A 194 40.29 -12.00 -2.21
CA THR A 194 40.32 -11.81 -3.67
C THR A 194 41.65 -12.11 -4.35
N ARG A 195 42.59 -12.79 -3.69
CA ARG A 195 43.94 -13.07 -4.24
C ARG A 195 43.97 -13.77 -5.63
N ASN A 196 42.85 -14.33 -6.09
CA ASN A 196 42.72 -15.02 -7.38
C ASN A 196 41.59 -14.50 -8.29
N LEU A 197 40.91 -13.39 -7.95
CA LEU A 197 39.80 -12.85 -8.75
C LEU A 197 40.26 -11.64 -9.57
N SER A 198 39.85 -11.57 -10.83
CA SER A 198 40.09 -10.41 -11.69
C SER A 198 39.33 -9.20 -11.16
N ALA A 199 39.84 -7.98 -11.41
CA ALA A 199 39.19 -6.73 -11.01
C ALA A 199 37.73 -6.65 -11.50
N HIS A 200 37.43 -7.25 -12.66
CA HIS A 200 36.09 -7.34 -13.21
C HIS A 200 35.16 -8.22 -12.35
N GLU A 201 35.64 -9.36 -11.84
CA GLU A 201 34.83 -10.24 -11.00
C GLU A 201 34.54 -9.59 -9.63
N ILE A 202 35.47 -8.79 -9.11
CA ILE A 202 35.27 -8.03 -7.87
C ILE A 202 34.20 -6.96 -8.06
N HIS A 203 34.29 -6.16 -9.15
CA HIS A 203 33.29 -5.15 -9.47
C HIS A 203 31.90 -5.76 -9.65
N SER A 204 31.80 -6.82 -10.46
CA SER A 204 30.53 -7.49 -10.76
C SER A 204 29.87 -8.02 -9.47
N LYS A 205 30.63 -8.68 -8.58
CA LYS A 205 30.12 -9.12 -7.27
C LYS A 205 29.62 -7.97 -6.40
N GLN A 206 30.34 -6.85 -6.38
CA GLN A 206 29.92 -5.68 -5.62
C GLN A 206 28.61 -5.07 -6.17
N ILE A 207 28.43 -5.07 -7.49
CA ILE A 207 27.17 -4.62 -8.10
C ILE A 207 26.05 -5.60 -7.79
N ASP A 208 26.28 -6.90 -7.90
CA ASP A 208 25.30 -7.94 -7.57
C ASP A 208 24.83 -7.80 -6.11
N GLU A 209 25.76 -7.63 -5.16
CA GLU A 209 25.42 -7.38 -3.75
C GLU A 209 24.60 -6.09 -3.57
N GLN A 210 24.91 -5.02 -4.29
CA GLN A 210 24.11 -3.78 -4.24
C GLN A 210 22.71 -3.98 -4.83
N LEU A 211 22.60 -4.73 -5.93
CA LEU A 211 21.33 -5.05 -6.56
C LEU A 211 20.45 -5.88 -5.62
N ASP A 212 21.01 -6.92 -5.00
CA ASP A 212 20.29 -7.76 -4.05
C ASP A 212 19.79 -6.96 -2.84
N ASN A 213 20.63 -6.08 -2.30
CA ASN A 213 20.25 -5.17 -1.22
C ASN A 213 19.12 -4.22 -1.64
N ASN A 214 19.22 -3.62 -2.83
CA ASN A 214 18.19 -2.73 -3.33
C ASN A 214 16.87 -3.48 -3.57
N LEU A 215 16.92 -4.69 -4.13
CA LEU A 215 15.73 -5.52 -4.37
C LEU A 215 15.06 -5.94 -3.06
N ALA A 216 15.85 -6.27 -2.03
CA ALA A 216 15.33 -6.57 -0.70
C ALA A 216 14.64 -5.35 -0.08
N GLU A 217 15.25 -4.17 -0.16
CA GLU A 217 14.64 -2.92 0.32
C GLU A 217 13.38 -2.56 -0.46
N MET A 218 13.37 -2.73 -1.79
CA MET A 218 12.19 -2.55 -2.63
C MET A 218 11.07 -3.49 -2.20
N GLY A 219 11.37 -4.77 -1.94
CA GLY A 219 10.40 -5.75 -1.46
C GLY A 219 9.76 -5.35 -0.12
N GLN A 220 10.56 -4.83 0.80
CA GLN A 220 10.06 -4.30 2.08
C GLN A 220 9.20 -3.05 1.89
N GLY A 221 9.64 -2.10 1.06
CA GLY A 221 8.87 -0.88 0.81
C GLY A 221 7.54 -1.14 0.07
N ILE A 222 7.53 -2.05 -0.90
CA ILE A 222 6.28 -2.50 -1.53
C ILE A 222 5.35 -3.17 -0.51
N SER A 223 5.89 -3.92 0.44
CA SER A 223 5.10 -4.53 1.52
C SER A 223 4.47 -3.47 2.43
N ARG A 224 5.22 -2.41 2.80
CA ARG A 224 4.67 -1.26 3.55
C ARG A 224 3.63 -0.50 2.75
N LEU A 225 3.88 -0.21 1.47
CA LEU A 225 2.92 0.41 0.56
C LEU A 225 1.63 -0.41 0.45
N LYS A 226 1.72 -1.74 0.39
CA LYS A 226 0.56 -2.63 0.40
C LYS A 226 -0.23 -2.52 1.71
N ALA A 227 0.46 -2.54 2.85
CA ALA A 227 -0.19 -2.38 4.15
C ALA A 227 -0.92 -1.03 4.23
N LEU A 228 -0.29 0.04 3.76
CA LEU A 228 -0.86 1.38 3.68
C LEU A 228 -2.07 1.42 2.74
N ALA A 229 -1.97 0.85 1.54
CA ALA A 229 -3.08 0.81 0.58
C ALA A 229 -4.31 0.07 1.13
N LEU A 230 -4.10 -1.07 1.82
CA LEU A 230 -5.17 -1.79 2.50
C LEU A 230 -5.77 -0.99 3.66
N GLY A 231 -4.93 -0.29 4.42
CA GLY A 231 -5.36 0.62 5.49
C GLY A 231 -6.27 1.73 4.95
N LEU A 232 -5.79 2.44 3.92
CA LEU A 232 -6.53 3.51 3.24
C LEU A 232 -7.86 3.00 2.68
N GLY A 233 -7.86 1.86 1.99
CA GLY A 233 -9.08 1.28 1.42
C GLY A 233 -10.13 0.96 2.49
N ASN A 234 -9.73 0.33 3.59
CA ASN A 234 -10.64 0.04 4.70
C ASN A 234 -11.20 1.33 5.34
N GLU A 235 -10.37 2.38 5.44
CA GLU A 235 -10.80 3.66 6.00
C GLU A 235 -11.83 4.34 5.09
N ILE A 236 -11.58 4.38 3.78
CA ILE A 236 -12.52 4.91 2.79
C ILE A 236 -13.86 4.16 2.85
N ASP A 237 -13.85 2.83 2.88
CA ASP A 237 -15.07 2.03 3.00
C ASP A 237 -15.84 2.32 4.30
N SER A 238 -15.13 2.56 5.40
CA SER A 238 -15.73 2.93 6.68
C SER A 238 -16.34 4.33 6.62
N GLN A 239 -15.65 5.31 6.00
CA GLN A 239 -16.15 6.67 5.85
C GLN A 239 -17.37 6.73 4.92
N ASN A 240 -17.39 5.95 3.83
CA ASN A 240 -18.55 5.83 2.94
C ASN A 240 -19.81 5.40 3.72
N LYS A 241 -19.69 4.38 4.58
CA LYS A 241 -20.80 3.95 5.45
C LYS A 241 -21.23 5.01 6.45
N LEU A 242 -20.29 5.83 6.93
CA LEU A 242 -20.59 6.95 7.84
C LEU A 242 -21.33 8.07 7.08
N LEU A 243 -20.90 8.39 5.86
CA LEU A 243 -21.57 9.35 4.98
C LEU A 243 -23.01 8.94 4.70
N ASP A 244 -23.29 7.67 4.41
CA ASP A 244 -24.66 7.19 4.20
C ASP A 244 -25.56 7.41 5.45
N ARG A 245 -25.00 7.15 6.64
CA ARG A 245 -25.71 7.41 7.91
C ARG A 245 -25.96 8.90 8.12
N ILE A 246 -24.95 9.74 7.86
CA ILE A 246 -25.05 11.20 7.95
C ILE A 246 -26.11 11.71 6.99
N ALA A 247 -26.10 11.27 5.73
CA ALA A 247 -27.10 11.65 4.73
C ALA A 247 -28.52 11.32 5.20
N THR A 248 -28.74 10.09 5.66
CA THR A 248 -30.06 9.67 6.15
C THR A 248 -30.51 10.44 7.41
N LYS A 249 -29.58 10.73 8.33
CA LYS A 249 -29.89 11.54 9.53
C LYS A 249 -30.16 13.00 9.19
N SER A 250 -29.44 13.54 8.21
CA SER A 250 -29.59 14.90 7.72
C SER A 250 -30.95 15.10 7.05
N GLU A 251 -31.38 14.17 6.19
CA GLU A 251 -32.70 14.22 5.55
C GLU A 251 -33.83 14.22 6.60
N ARG A 252 -33.77 13.30 7.57
CA ARG A 252 -34.74 13.27 8.68
C ARG A 252 -34.73 14.55 9.51
N ALA A 253 -33.55 15.12 9.74
CA ALA A 253 -33.40 16.39 10.43
C ALA A 253 -34.09 17.51 9.67
N GLN A 254 -33.81 17.63 8.37
CA GLN A 254 -34.41 18.63 7.49
C GLN A 254 -35.94 18.53 7.46
N ASP A 255 -36.49 17.34 7.26
CA ASP A 255 -37.94 17.12 7.22
C ASP A 255 -38.62 17.52 8.54
N THR A 256 -38.01 17.14 9.66
CA THR A 256 -38.57 17.40 10.98
C THR A 256 -38.51 18.90 11.30
N VAL A 257 -37.38 19.58 11.02
CA VAL A 257 -37.27 21.04 11.18
C VAL A 257 -38.30 21.76 10.31
N ALA A 258 -38.47 21.37 9.04
CA ALA A 258 -39.44 21.97 8.14
C ALA A 258 -40.88 21.83 8.67
N ASN A 259 -41.22 20.64 9.18
CA ASN A 259 -42.53 20.37 9.78
C ASN A 259 -42.76 21.17 11.07
N GLN A 260 -41.75 21.31 11.92
CA GLN A 260 -41.82 22.12 13.14
C GLN A 260 -41.96 23.60 12.84
N ASN A 261 -41.22 24.12 11.86
CA ASN A 261 -41.36 25.50 11.40
C ASN A 261 -42.77 25.80 10.88
N ARG A 262 -43.37 24.88 10.10
CA ARG A 262 -44.77 25.00 9.65
C ARG A 262 -45.75 25.01 10.83
N GLN A 263 -45.56 24.13 11.82
CA GLN A 263 -46.40 24.08 13.02
C GLN A 263 -46.30 25.36 13.84
N MET A 264 -45.09 25.84 14.10
CA MET A 264 -44.83 27.07 14.85
C MET A 264 -45.47 28.28 14.15
N ASN A 265 -45.32 28.40 12.83
CA ASN A 265 -45.95 29.46 12.05
C ASN A 265 -47.49 29.43 12.12
N ARG A 266 -48.11 28.24 12.24
CA ARG A 266 -49.57 28.13 12.44
C ARG A 266 -49.98 28.57 13.84
N ILE A 267 -49.19 28.26 14.87
CA ILE A 267 -49.47 28.70 16.25
C ILE A 267 -49.33 30.23 16.37
N LEU A 268 -48.34 30.83 15.71
CA LEU A 268 -48.12 32.28 15.74
C LEU A 268 -49.16 33.11 14.97
N LYS A 269 -49.77 32.52 13.93
CA LYS A 269 -50.79 33.19 13.10
C LYS A 269 -52.23 32.89 13.53
N GLY A 270 -52.41 31.90 14.41
CA GLY A 270 -53.71 31.49 14.94
C GLY A 270 -54.08 32.21 16.22
#